data_AF-V2WSY0-F1
#
_entry.id   AF-V2WSY0-F1
#
_cell.length_a   1.000
_cell.length_b   1.000
_cell.length_c   1.000
_cell.angle_alpha   90.00
_cell.angle_beta   90.00
_cell.angle_gamma   90.00
#
_symmetry.space_group_name_H-M   'P 1'
#
loop_
_entity.id
_entity.type
_entity.pdbx_description
1 polymer ?
#
loop_
_entity_poly.entity_id
_entity_poly.type
_entity_poly.pdbx_seq_one_letter_code
_entity_poly.pdbx_strand_id
1 'polypeptide(L)'
;MILQQMARRCLFDGYLEDSIHGEATLLSQFCAIFPGPKRTNDELITELEEAHFFKHARNLLDWQYEKLLSYIHLQEPPWPRAHNDPQSMLGAFILPPSGAQLTSFTNTHDQTFSTFTSHKGNSCVQFYEDQTHTIKNTGFIYSIWQMPLHRQMRTFFFIEVHKPLPIREQQKVPYHKYSLMMTGIVDATRSGIWAVMEEKDIIAHAVAYPHPAGAYGIPRDTLVLC
;
A
#
# COMPACT_ATOMS: atom_id res chain seq x y z
N MET A 1 -18.16 -0.28 21.74
CA MET A 1 -16.71 -0.60 21.83
C MET A 1 -16.37 -1.56 22.99
N ILE A 2 -17.10 -1.58 24.11
CA ILE A 2 -16.91 -2.54 25.24
C ILE A 2 -17.23 -4.01 24.84
N LEU A 3 -18.19 -4.24 23.94
CA LEU A 3 -18.52 -5.59 23.44
C LEU A 3 -17.37 -6.28 22.69
N GLN A 4 -16.51 -5.53 21.99
CA GLN A 4 -15.32 -6.10 21.35
C GLN A 4 -14.27 -6.55 22.36
N GLN A 5 -14.19 -5.92 23.53
CA GLN A 5 -13.29 -6.35 24.61
C GLN A 5 -13.82 -7.57 25.37
N MET A 6 -15.14 -7.71 25.51
CA MET A 6 -15.76 -8.90 26.12
C MET A 6 -15.67 -10.12 25.20
N ALA A 7 -15.87 -9.97 23.89
CA ALA A 7 -15.70 -11.06 22.93
C ALA A 7 -14.26 -11.59 22.90
N ARG A 8 -13.26 -10.70 22.99
CA ARG A 8 -11.84 -11.07 23.11
C ARG A 8 -11.53 -11.82 24.41
N ARG A 9 -12.24 -11.50 25.50
CA ARG A 9 -12.03 -12.13 26.81
C ARG A 9 -12.65 -13.53 26.91
N CYS A 10 -13.86 -13.74 26.40
CA CYS A 10 -14.47 -15.08 26.36
C CYS A 10 -13.68 -16.05 25.47
N LEU A 11 -13.07 -15.55 24.39
CA LEU A 11 -12.17 -16.32 23.53
C LEU A 11 -10.86 -16.71 24.23
N PHE A 12 -10.35 -15.80 25.06
CA PHE A 12 -9.16 -16.03 25.89
C PHE A 12 -9.43 -17.04 27.03
N ASP A 13 -10.65 -17.04 27.58
CA ASP A 13 -11.04 -17.95 28.66
C ASP A 13 -11.29 -19.39 28.15
N GLY A 14 -11.89 -19.57 26.96
CA GLY A 14 -12.01 -20.91 26.34
C GLY A 14 -10.65 -21.52 25.96
N TYR A 15 -9.70 -20.67 25.54
CA TYR A 15 -8.32 -21.04 25.24
C TYR A 15 -7.52 -21.54 26.46
N LEU A 16 -7.90 -21.12 27.68
CA LEU A 16 -7.30 -21.58 28.93
C LEU A 16 -7.76 -22.99 29.33
N GLU A 17 -8.96 -23.42 28.93
CA GLU A 17 -9.48 -24.76 29.24
C GLU A 17 -8.92 -25.84 28.28
N ASP A 18 -8.75 -25.51 26.99
CA ASP A 18 -8.30 -26.49 25.98
C ASP A 18 -6.79 -26.71 25.95
N SER A 19 -5.99 -25.75 26.43
CA SER A 19 -4.51 -25.83 26.41
C SER A 19 -3.90 -26.78 27.45
N ILE A 20 -4.73 -27.44 28.27
CA ILE A 20 -4.31 -28.44 29.25
C ILE A 20 -3.85 -29.74 28.54
N HIS A 21 -4.13 -29.95 27.24
CA HIS A 21 -3.83 -31.21 26.53
C HIS A 21 -3.03 -31.03 25.22
N GLY A 22 -1.70 -30.83 25.38
CA GLY A 22 -0.67 -31.49 24.56
C GLY A 22 -0.53 -31.18 23.06
N GLU A 23 0.58 -30.49 22.74
CA GLU A 23 1.34 -30.54 21.48
C GLU A 23 0.72 -30.00 20.17
N ALA A 24 1.01 -28.73 19.88
CA ALA A 24 1.59 -28.27 18.61
C ALA A 24 2.21 -26.88 18.82
N THR A 25 3.26 -26.54 18.07
CA THR A 25 3.92 -25.24 18.16
C THR A 25 2.94 -24.13 17.81
N LEU A 26 2.66 -23.25 18.78
CA LEU A 26 1.65 -22.19 18.69
C LEU A 26 1.71 -21.35 17.41
N LEU A 27 2.91 -21.14 16.87
CA LEU A 27 3.11 -20.36 15.66
C LEU A 27 2.67 -21.08 14.37
N SER A 28 2.78 -22.42 14.31
CA SER A 28 2.32 -23.18 13.15
C SER A 28 0.79 -23.32 13.15
N GLN A 29 0.17 -23.42 14.32
CA GLN A 29 -1.28 -23.33 14.47
C GLN A 29 -1.80 -21.91 14.25
N PHE A 30 -1.10 -20.86 14.69
CA PHE A 30 -1.48 -19.46 14.41
C PHE A 30 -1.48 -19.16 12.91
N CYS A 31 -0.50 -19.68 12.16
CA CYS A 31 -0.48 -19.59 10.69
C CYS A 31 -1.56 -20.47 10.02
N ALA A 32 -2.01 -21.55 10.67
CA ALA A 32 -3.08 -22.42 10.16
C ALA A 32 -4.51 -21.96 10.53
N ILE A 33 -4.67 -21.15 11.58
CA ILE A 33 -5.96 -20.60 12.07
C ILE A 33 -6.44 -19.41 11.22
N PHE A 34 -5.64 -18.95 10.25
CA PHE A 34 -6.11 -18.10 9.17
C PHE A 34 -6.35 -18.89 7.87
N PRO A 35 -7.34 -19.81 7.77
CA PRO A 35 -8.03 -19.97 6.51
C PRO A 35 -9.03 -18.81 6.43
N GLY A 36 -8.51 -17.59 6.25
CA GLY A 36 -9.30 -16.60 5.52
C GLY A 36 -9.67 -17.25 4.19
N PRO A 37 -10.87 -16.99 3.63
CA PRO A 37 -11.23 -17.57 2.35
C PRO A 37 -10.10 -17.25 1.38
N LYS A 38 -9.34 -18.27 0.99
CA LYS A 38 -8.49 -18.22 -0.20
C LYS A 38 -9.44 -18.16 -1.38
N ARG A 39 -10.09 -17.01 -1.57
CA ARG A 39 -10.30 -16.51 -2.91
C ARG A 39 -8.93 -16.02 -3.32
N THR A 40 -8.17 -16.95 -3.90
CA THR A 40 -7.16 -16.53 -4.86
C THR A 40 -7.88 -15.59 -5.82
N ASN A 41 -7.41 -14.35 -5.97
CA ASN A 41 -7.76 -13.51 -7.11
C ASN A 41 -7.17 -14.10 -8.41
N ASP A 42 -7.25 -15.43 -8.57
CA ASP A 42 -6.82 -16.22 -9.72
C ASP A 42 -8.01 -16.54 -10.64
N GLU A 43 -9.10 -15.78 -10.55
CA GLU A 43 -10.06 -15.76 -11.65
C GLU A 43 -9.39 -15.06 -12.82
N LEU A 44 -8.81 -15.88 -13.70
CA LEU A 44 -8.21 -15.43 -14.94
C LEU A 44 -9.29 -14.72 -15.76
N ILE A 45 -9.07 -13.44 -16.00
CA ILE A 45 -9.89 -12.60 -16.86
C ILE A 45 -9.83 -13.17 -18.28
N THR A 46 -11.00 -13.34 -18.89
CA THR A 46 -11.09 -13.76 -20.28
C THR A 46 -10.71 -12.62 -21.23
N GLU A 47 -10.23 -12.94 -22.42
CA GLU A 47 -9.84 -11.93 -23.42
C GLU A 47 -11.01 -10.99 -23.78
N LEU A 48 -12.25 -11.49 -23.73
CA LEU A 48 -13.46 -10.71 -23.95
C LEU A 48 -13.68 -9.68 -22.84
N GLU A 49 -13.49 -10.06 -21.59
CA GLU A 49 -13.61 -9.17 -20.43
C GLU A 49 -12.50 -8.12 -20.44
N GLU A 50 -11.28 -8.50 -20.81
CA GLU A 50 -10.15 -7.58 -20.97
C GLU A 50 -10.42 -6.54 -22.07
N ALA A 51 -10.92 -6.98 -23.24
CA ALA A 51 -11.32 -6.07 -24.31
C ALA A 51 -12.46 -5.13 -23.88
N HIS A 52 -13.44 -5.64 -23.14
CA HIS A 52 -14.54 -4.84 -22.60
C HIS A 52 -14.05 -3.82 -21.57
N PHE A 53 -13.08 -4.20 -20.73
CA PHE A 53 -12.45 -3.32 -19.76
C PHE A 53 -11.76 -2.14 -20.46
N PHE A 54 -10.88 -2.42 -21.43
CA PHE A 54 -10.10 -1.37 -22.10
C PHE A 54 -10.95 -0.43 -22.96
N LYS A 55 -12.13 -0.87 -23.42
CA LYS A 55 -13.11 0.00 -24.09
C LYS A 55 -13.54 1.20 -23.23
N HIS A 56 -13.53 1.06 -21.92
CA HIS A 56 -13.94 2.08 -20.96
C HIS A 56 -12.78 2.65 -20.12
N ALA A 57 -11.57 2.17 -20.36
CA ALA A 57 -10.39 2.60 -19.64
C ALA A 57 -9.99 4.03 -20.01
N ARG A 58 -9.32 4.69 -19.08
CA ARG A 58 -8.74 6.03 -19.25
C ARG A 58 -7.24 5.91 -19.39
N ASN A 59 -6.64 6.76 -20.21
CA ASN A 59 -5.19 6.80 -20.34
C ASN A 59 -4.55 7.30 -19.03
N LEU A 60 -3.45 6.66 -18.65
CA LEU A 60 -2.55 7.16 -17.62
C LEU A 60 -1.86 8.42 -18.13
N LEU A 61 -1.48 9.31 -17.21
CA LEU A 61 -0.55 10.38 -17.55
C LEU A 61 0.84 9.78 -17.84
N ASP A 62 1.62 10.42 -18.73
CA ASP A 62 2.93 9.90 -19.14
C ASP A 62 3.84 9.56 -17.95
N TRP A 63 3.91 10.45 -16.95
CA TRP A 63 4.71 10.22 -15.74
C TRP A 63 4.20 9.03 -14.90
N GLN A 64 2.89 8.76 -14.90
CA GLN A 64 2.31 7.61 -14.20
C GLN A 64 2.64 6.32 -14.94
N TYR A 65 2.54 6.35 -16.27
CA TYR A 65 2.88 5.23 -17.13
C TYR A 65 4.35 4.82 -16.97
N GLU A 66 5.28 5.78 -17.04
CA GLU A 66 6.72 5.51 -16.87
C GLU A 66 7.05 4.95 -15.47
N LYS A 67 6.38 5.45 -14.43
CA LYS A 67 6.53 4.96 -13.06
C LYS A 67 5.99 3.54 -12.89
N LEU A 68 4.83 3.25 -13.44
CA LEU A 68 4.24 1.92 -13.42
C LEU A 68 5.09 0.91 -14.20
N LEU A 69 5.57 1.31 -15.37
CA LEU A 69 6.47 0.47 -16.18
C LEU A 69 7.74 0.13 -15.41
N SER A 70 8.36 1.13 -14.77
CA SER A 70 9.55 0.92 -13.93
C SER A 70 9.28 -0.05 -12.78
N TYR A 71 8.11 0.04 -12.14
CA TYR A 71 7.71 -0.89 -11.08
C TYR A 71 7.54 -2.32 -11.58
N ILE A 72 6.85 -2.51 -12.71
CA ILE A 72 6.60 -3.83 -13.29
C ILE A 72 7.91 -4.48 -13.76
N HIS A 73 8.83 -3.72 -14.35
CA HIS A 73 10.17 -4.20 -14.75
C HIS A 73 11.01 -4.72 -13.60
N LEU A 74 10.78 -4.20 -12.39
CA LEU A 74 11.49 -4.70 -11.21
C LEU A 74 10.92 -6.05 -10.77
N GLN A 75 9.62 -6.33 -10.96
CA GLN A 75 8.96 -7.51 -10.40
C GLN A 75 8.92 -8.73 -11.33
N GLU A 76 8.96 -8.52 -12.63
CA GLU A 76 8.73 -9.54 -13.65
C GLU A 76 9.78 -9.46 -14.77
N PRO A 77 9.90 -10.49 -15.65
CA PRO A 77 10.74 -10.40 -16.84
C PRO A 77 10.45 -9.11 -17.63
N PRO A 78 11.45 -8.49 -18.29
CA PRO A 78 11.33 -7.12 -18.82
C PRO A 78 10.20 -6.98 -19.85
N TRP A 79 9.26 -6.07 -19.59
CA TRP A 79 8.14 -5.75 -20.49
C TRP A 79 8.58 -4.69 -21.52
N PRO A 80 8.57 -4.92 -22.84
CA PRO A 80 8.94 -3.85 -23.77
C PRO A 80 7.98 -2.65 -23.72
N ARG A 81 8.51 -1.48 -24.06
CA ARG A 81 7.74 -0.22 -24.13
C ARG A 81 6.79 -0.25 -25.32
N ALA A 82 5.51 0.12 -25.10
CA ALA A 82 4.48 0.12 -26.14
C ALA A 82 4.83 0.89 -27.42
N HIS A 83 5.57 2.00 -27.32
CA HIS A 83 5.70 2.96 -28.41
C HIS A 83 7.15 3.24 -28.87
N ASN A 84 8.17 2.66 -28.22
CA ASN A 84 9.57 3.05 -28.43
C ASN A 84 10.57 1.90 -28.60
N ASP A 85 10.12 0.64 -28.63
CA ASP A 85 11.03 -0.51 -28.75
C ASP A 85 10.91 -1.19 -30.12
N PRO A 86 11.77 -0.84 -31.11
CA PRO A 86 11.75 -1.44 -32.45
C PRO A 86 12.13 -2.93 -32.45
N GLN A 87 12.58 -3.47 -31.30
CA GLN A 87 12.96 -4.87 -31.09
C GLN A 87 11.99 -5.64 -30.17
N SER A 88 10.73 -5.22 -30.06
CA SER A 88 9.74 -6.01 -29.34
C SER A 88 9.66 -7.41 -29.96
N MET A 89 10.24 -8.41 -29.27
CA MET A 89 10.20 -9.81 -29.70
C MET A 89 8.74 -10.21 -29.90
N LEU A 90 8.45 -10.96 -30.97
CA LEU A 90 7.11 -11.53 -31.22
C LEU A 90 6.63 -12.25 -29.94
N GLY A 91 5.55 -11.76 -29.34
CA GLY A 91 4.97 -12.31 -28.10
C GLY A 91 5.35 -11.59 -26.81
N ALA A 92 6.08 -10.47 -26.86
CA ALA A 92 6.40 -9.71 -25.67
C ALA A 92 5.20 -8.89 -25.16
N PHE A 93 4.95 -8.94 -23.85
CA PHE A 93 3.83 -8.25 -23.22
C PHE A 93 4.12 -6.76 -23.14
N ILE A 94 3.22 -5.96 -23.72
CA ILE A 94 3.28 -4.51 -23.70
C ILE A 94 2.37 -4.02 -22.58
N LEU A 95 2.88 -3.15 -21.70
CA LEU A 95 2.06 -2.49 -20.68
C LEU A 95 1.00 -1.61 -21.36
N PRO A 96 -0.31 -1.85 -21.14
CA PRO A 96 -1.34 -0.98 -21.69
C PRO A 96 -1.24 0.44 -21.11
N PRO A 97 -1.39 1.50 -21.92
CA PRO A 97 -1.30 2.88 -21.44
C PRO A 97 -2.58 3.35 -20.74
N SER A 98 -3.54 2.45 -20.49
CA SER A 98 -4.87 2.79 -19.98
C SER A 98 -5.28 1.87 -18.84
N GLY A 99 -6.15 2.37 -17.96
CA GLY A 99 -6.71 1.62 -16.84
C GLY A 99 -7.97 2.26 -16.29
N ALA A 100 -8.53 1.67 -15.24
CA ALA A 100 -9.62 2.25 -14.47
C ALA A 100 -9.05 3.03 -13.29
N GLN A 101 -9.33 4.33 -13.23
CA GLN A 101 -8.95 5.15 -12.07
C GLN A 101 -10.02 5.03 -10.98
N LEU A 102 -9.60 4.64 -9.78
CA LEU A 102 -10.48 4.46 -8.62
C LEU A 102 -10.29 5.60 -7.61
N THR A 103 -11.38 6.02 -6.97
CA THR A 103 -11.36 6.95 -5.83
C THR A 103 -11.12 6.23 -4.51
N SER A 104 -11.54 4.96 -4.43
CA SER A 104 -11.33 4.06 -3.30
C SER A 104 -11.25 2.62 -3.77
N PHE A 105 -10.53 1.79 -3.03
CA PHE A 105 -10.41 0.36 -3.26
C PHE A 105 -10.53 -0.36 -1.92
N THR A 106 -11.37 -1.39 -1.85
CA THR A 106 -11.49 -2.24 -0.67
C THR A 106 -10.94 -3.61 -1.02
N ASN A 107 -9.94 -4.08 -0.27
CA ASN A 107 -9.33 -5.38 -0.52
C ASN A 107 -10.18 -6.53 0.04
N THR A 108 -9.67 -7.75 -0.13
CA THR A 108 -10.30 -8.97 0.38
C THR A 108 -10.29 -9.08 1.91
N HIS A 109 -9.53 -8.23 2.59
CA HIS A 109 -9.45 -8.13 4.05
C HIS A 109 -10.33 -7.01 4.62
N ASP A 110 -11.28 -6.47 3.83
CA ASP A 110 -12.15 -5.35 4.17
C ASP A 110 -11.41 -4.06 4.56
N GLN A 111 -10.17 -3.88 4.08
CA GLN A 111 -9.41 -2.65 4.23
C GLN A 111 -9.69 -1.73 3.06
N THR A 112 -10.22 -0.54 3.35
CA THR A 112 -10.55 0.46 2.34
C THR A 112 -9.45 1.51 2.23
N PHE A 113 -8.76 1.49 1.11
CA PHE A 113 -7.83 2.53 0.68
C PHE A 113 -8.58 3.60 -0.09
N SER A 114 -8.17 4.86 0.06
CA SER A 114 -8.79 5.99 -0.64
C SER A 114 -7.75 6.97 -1.14
N THR A 115 -8.05 7.69 -2.21
CA THR A 115 -7.20 8.80 -2.63
C THR A 115 -7.26 9.93 -1.59
N PHE A 116 -6.18 10.70 -1.48
CA PHE A 116 -6.06 11.83 -0.56
C PHE A 116 -7.16 12.89 -0.77
N THR A 117 -7.61 13.05 -2.02
CA THR A 117 -8.70 13.94 -2.40
C THR A 117 -10.06 13.42 -1.95
N SER A 118 -10.25 12.11 -1.90
CA SER A 118 -11.49 11.47 -1.46
C SER A 118 -11.58 11.40 0.07
N HIS A 119 -10.54 10.87 0.72
CA HIS A 119 -10.52 10.71 2.17
C HIS A 119 -9.09 10.72 2.74
N LYS A 120 -8.72 11.83 3.41
CA LYS A 120 -7.35 12.04 3.91
C LYS A 120 -6.86 10.93 4.85
N GLY A 121 -7.68 10.46 5.79
CA GLY A 121 -7.29 9.41 6.75
C GLY A 121 -6.91 8.10 6.06
N ASN A 122 -7.86 7.48 5.35
CA ASN A 122 -7.68 6.26 4.56
C ASN A 122 -6.69 6.37 3.38
N SER A 123 -6.14 7.55 3.10
CA SER A 123 -5.11 7.73 2.07
C SER A 123 -3.69 7.65 2.62
N CYS A 124 -3.51 7.85 3.92
CA CYS A 124 -2.18 7.84 4.53
C CYS A 124 -1.81 6.40 4.86
N VAL A 125 -0.66 5.94 4.37
CA VAL A 125 -0.23 4.55 4.50
C VAL A 125 1.26 4.45 4.79
N GLN A 126 1.64 3.34 5.42
CA GLN A 126 3.01 2.86 5.55
C GLN A 126 3.21 1.69 4.57
N PHE A 127 4.34 1.65 3.89
CA PHE A 127 4.62 0.67 2.85
C PHE A 127 6.11 0.32 2.79
N TYR A 128 6.43 -0.78 2.12
CA TYR A 128 7.79 -1.16 1.76
C TYR A 128 8.21 -0.52 0.44
N GLU A 129 9.34 0.18 0.45
CA GLU A 129 9.90 0.82 -0.75
C GLU A 129 10.67 -0.17 -1.63
N ASP A 130 11.22 -1.22 -1.03
CA ASP A 130 12.05 -2.22 -1.67
C ASP A 130 11.37 -3.60 -1.69
N GLN A 131 11.74 -4.42 -2.66
CA GLN A 131 11.23 -5.80 -2.77
C GLN A 131 11.69 -6.72 -1.64
N THR A 132 12.81 -6.38 -0.99
CA THR A 132 13.31 -7.12 0.18
C THR A 132 12.55 -6.78 1.47
N HIS A 133 11.58 -5.87 1.39
CA HIS A 133 10.74 -5.44 2.52
C HIS A 133 11.57 -4.99 3.74
N THR A 134 12.68 -4.29 3.48
CA THR A 134 13.58 -3.78 4.53
C THR A 134 13.42 -2.30 4.78
N ILE A 135 13.11 -1.53 3.73
CA ILE A 135 13.00 -0.07 3.78
C ILE A 135 11.52 0.28 3.89
N LYS A 136 11.14 0.85 5.04
CA LYS A 136 9.77 1.32 5.28
C LYS A 136 9.67 2.80 4.99
N ASN A 137 8.62 3.18 4.31
CA ASN A 137 8.31 4.57 4.03
C ASN A 137 6.82 4.85 4.30
N THR A 138 6.45 6.12 4.25
CA THR A 138 5.06 6.56 4.45
C THR A 138 4.68 7.57 3.39
N GLY A 139 3.40 7.69 3.10
CA GLY A 139 2.93 8.67 2.13
C GLY A 139 1.42 8.71 2.01
N PHE A 140 0.96 9.52 1.07
CA PHE A 140 -0.45 9.65 0.73
C PHE A 140 -0.75 9.03 -0.63
N ILE A 141 -1.77 8.17 -0.69
CA ILE A 141 -2.32 7.65 -1.93
C ILE A 141 -2.88 8.82 -2.74
N TYR A 142 -2.27 9.11 -3.87
CA TYR A 142 -2.72 10.17 -4.77
C TYR A 142 -3.72 9.65 -5.79
N SER A 143 -3.44 8.50 -6.40
CA SER A 143 -4.34 7.84 -7.33
C SER A 143 -4.24 6.33 -7.21
N ILE A 144 -5.37 5.67 -7.39
CA ILE A 144 -5.48 4.21 -7.44
C ILE A 144 -5.85 3.85 -8.87
N TRP A 145 -5.14 2.90 -9.46
CA TRP A 145 -5.37 2.41 -10.80
C TRP A 145 -5.58 0.91 -10.78
N GLN A 146 -6.58 0.45 -11.49
CA GLN A 146 -6.83 -0.96 -11.70
C GLN A 146 -6.71 -1.28 -13.19
N MET A 147 -6.09 -2.39 -13.53
CA MET A 147 -5.98 -2.83 -14.93
C MET A 147 -5.75 -4.35 -15.01
N PRO A 148 -6.28 -5.01 -16.05
CA PRO A 148 -5.94 -6.38 -16.35
C PRO A 148 -4.50 -6.44 -16.88
N LEU A 149 -3.67 -7.26 -16.25
CA LEU A 149 -2.31 -7.59 -16.69
C LEU A 149 -2.13 -9.10 -16.54
N HIS A 150 -1.63 -9.77 -17.59
CA HIS A 150 -1.51 -11.24 -17.61
C HIS A 150 -2.81 -11.95 -17.22
N ARG A 151 -3.96 -11.46 -17.71
CA ARG A 151 -5.29 -11.97 -17.37
C ARG A 151 -5.62 -11.90 -15.87
N GLN A 152 -4.95 -11.06 -15.09
CA GLN A 152 -5.26 -10.84 -13.68
C GLN A 152 -5.57 -9.37 -13.45
N MET A 153 -6.59 -9.08 -12.63
CA MET A 153 -6.90 -7.71 -12.27
C MET A 153 -5.91 -7.23 -11.21
N ARG A 154 -5.02 -6.31 -11.58
CA ARG A 154 -4.03 -5.74 -10.66
C ARG A 154 -4.42 -4.33 -10.25
N THR A 155 -4.16 -4.02 -9.00
CA THR A 155 -4.44 -2.70 -8.40
C THR A 155 -3.13 -2.05 -7.99
N PHE A 156 -2.86 -0.88 -8.56
CA PHE A 156 -1.66 -0.09 -8.34
C PHE A 156 -1.99 1.18 -7.58
N PHE A 157 -1.20 1.46 -6.56
CA PHE A 157 -1.28 2.65 -5.72
C PHE A 157 -0.14 3.58 -6.08
N PHE A 158 -0.47 4.79 -6.52
CA PHE A 158 0.50 5.87 -6.69
C PHE A 158 0.54 6.68 -5.41
N ILE A 159 1.66 6.60 -4.71
CA ILE A 159 1.84 7.19 -3.39
C ILE A 159 2.81 8.35 -3.51
N GLU A 160 2.38 9.52 -3.04
CA GLU A 160 3.30 10.62 -2.80
C GLU A 160 3.98 10.40 -1.45
N VAL A 161 5.29 10.16 -1.47
CA VAL A 161 6.08 9.87 -0.28
C VAL A 161 6.10 11.10 0.62
N HIS A 162 6.01 10.91 1.93
CA HIS A 162 6.18 12.02 2.86
C HIS A 162 7.61 12.57 2.78
N LYS A 163 7.72 13.90 2.84
CA LYS A 163 9.01 14.57 2.78
C LYS A 163 9.70 14.49 4.15
N PRO A 164 10.90 13.90 4.26
CA PRO A 164 11.62 13.84 5.53
C PRO A 164 12.03 15.24 5.98
N LEU A 165 12.05 15.46 7.29
CA LEU A 165 12.62 16.68 7.86
C LEU A 165 14.16 16.65 7.80
N PRO A 166 14.82 17.81 7.75
CA PRO A 166 16.25 17.90 7.97
C PRO A 166 16.65 17.26 9.31
N ILE A 167 17.79 16.57 9.36
CA ILE A 167 18.28 15.84 10.56
C ILE A 167 18.27 16.72 11.82
N ARG A 168 18.68 17.99 11.70
CA ARG A 168 18.71 18.95 12.81
C ARG A 168 17.32 19.26 13.38
N GLU A 169 16.27 19.21 12.56
CA GLU A 169 14.88 19.42 12.98
C GLU A 169 14.29 18.11 13.54
N GLN A 170 14.61 16.97 12.91
CA GLN A 170 14.21 15.64 13.39
C GLN A 170 14.78 15.32 14.78
N GLN A 171 15.95 15.83 15.14
CA GLN A 171 16.51 15.67 16.49
C GLN A 171 15.77 16.46 17.57
N LYS A 172 14.95 17.45 17.20
CA LYS A 172 14.18 18.27 18.16
C LYS A 172 12.95 17.55 18.70
N VAL A 173 12.44 16.54 17.98
CA VAL A 173 11.22 15.84 18.40
C VAL A 173 11.49 14.80 19.47
N PRO A 174 10.55 14.54 20.39
CA PRO A 174 10.75 13.61 21.49
C PRO A 174 10.69 12.13 21.07
N TYR A 175 10.24 11.82 19.85
CA TYR A 175 9.92 10.44 19.42
C TYR A 175 11.13 9.51 19.33
N HIS A 176 12.36 10.06 19.21
CA HIS A 176 13.58 9.24 19.24
C HIS A 176 13.73 8.44 20.55
N LYS A 177 13.10 8.88 21.65
CA LYS A 177 13.10 8.18 22.93
C LYS A 177 12.10 7.03 23.00
N TYR A 178 11.19 6.94 22.03
CA TYR A 178 10.05 6.02 22.02
C TYR A 178 9.99 5.20 20.73
N SER A 179 11.08 4.46 20.43
CA SER A 179 11.21 3.67 19.20
C SER A 179 10.09 2.65 18.98
N LEU A 180 9.49 2.13 20.06
CA LEU A 180 8.40 1.17 20.00
C LEU A 180 7.06 1.76 19.51
N MET A 181 6.90 3.09 19.53
CA MET A 181 5.67 3.75 19.07
C MET A 181 5.60 3.86 17.54
N MET A 182 6.70 3.56 16.82
CA MET A 182 6.83 3.72 15.37
C MET A 182 6.42 5.11 14.86
N THR A 183 6.47 6.11 15.75
CA THR A 183 6.04 7.47 15.46
C THR A 183 7.15 8.25 14.76
N GLY A 184 6.80 8.88 13.64
CA GLY A 184 7.67 9.74 12.86
C GLY A 184 7.17 11.18 12.84
N ILE A 185 8.04 12.10 12.44
CA ILE A 185 7.64 13.46 12.05
C ILE A 185 8.19 13.74 10.65
N VAL A 186 7.36 14.34 9.81
CA VAL A 186 7.68 14.69 8.42
C VAL A 186 7.28 16.13 8.14
N ASP A 187 7.83 16.70 7.07
CA ASP A 187 7.43 18.00 6.56
C ASP A 187 5.98 17.90 6.04
N ALA A 188 5.13 18.88 6.37
CA ALA A 188 3.74 18.90 5.88
C ALA A 188 3.64 19.22 4.39
N THR A 189 4.71 19.73 3.78
CA THR A 189 4.76 20.03 2.35
C THR A 189 4.80 18.76 1.49
N ARG A 190 4.15 18.85 0.32
CA ARG A 190 4.19 17.82 -0.72
C ARG A 190 5.64 17.60 -1.17
N SER A 191 6.07 16.34 -1.24
CA SER A 191 7.43 15.98 -1.63
C SER A 191 7.63 16.05 -3.14
N GLY A 192 6.56 15.79 -3.91
CA GLY A 192 6.64 15.54 -5.35
C GLY A 192 7.40 14.25 -5.71
N ILE A 193 7.74 13.41 -4.73
CA ILE A 193 8.39 12.12 -4.91
C ILE A 193 7.32 11.04 -4.93
N TRP A 194 7.33 10.23 -5.99
CA TRP A 194 6.28 9.26 -6.27
C TRP A 194 6.81 7.82 -6.23
N ALA A 195 6.12 6.98 -5.48
CA ALA A 195 6.26 5.53 -5.46
C ALA A 195 5.02 4.87 -6.08
N VAL A 196 5.24 3.72 -6.74
CA VAL A 196 4.17 2.85 -7.24
C VAL A 196 4.30 1.52 -6.53
N MET A 197 3.18 0.97 -6.08
CA MET A 197 3.15 -0.31 -5.39
C MET A 197 1.80 -0.99 -5.54
N GLU A 198 1.75 -2.27 -5.17
CA GLU A 198 0.51 -3.04 -5.05
C GLU A 198 0.12 -3.18 -3.58
N GLU A 199 -1.06 -3.72 -3.33
CA GLU A 199 -1.60 -3.95 -1.99
C GLU A 199 -0.62 -4.71 -1.08
N LYS A 200 0.05 -5.74 -1.62
CA LYS A 200 0.99 -6.60 -0.89
C LYS A 200 2.18 -5.85 -0.27
N ASP A 201 2.50 -4.68 -0.80
CA ASP A 201 3.62 -3.85 -0.36
C ASP A 201 3.18 -2.81 0.69
N ILE A 202 1.86 -2.63 0.89
CA ILE A 202 1.29 -1.75 1.90
C ILE A 202 1.18 -2.49 3.23
N ILE A 203 1.79 -1.93 4.27
CA ILE A 203 1.84 -2.51 5.61
C ILE A 203 0.55 -2.20 6.38
N ALA A 204 0.17 -0.92 6.41
CA ALA A 204 -0.96 -0.44 7.18
C ALA A 204 -1.37 0.98 6.77
N HIS A 205 -2.55 1.40 7.19
CA HIS A 205 -2.87 2.83 7.27
C HIS A 205 -2.00 3.50 8.32
N ALA A 206 -1.47 4.68 7.98
CA ALA A 206 -0.77 5.55 8.91
C ALA A 206 -1.68 6.72 9.30
N VAL A 207 -1.66 7.11 10.57
CA VAL A 207 -2.39 8.28 11.05
C VAL A 207 -1.51 9.50 10.93
N ALA A 208 -1.91 10.46 10.11
CA ALA A 208 -1.21 11.75 9.97
C ALA A 208 -1.89 12.84 10.79
N TYR A 209 -1.19 13.37 11.78
CA TYR A 209 -1.66 14.47 12.63
C TYR A 209 -0.88 15.77 12.35
N PRO A 210 -1.55 16.86 11.91
CA PRO A 210 -0.88 18.10 11.58
C PRO A 210 -0.43 18.87 12.82
N HIS A 211 0.76 19.44 12.73
CA HIS A 211 1.33 20.36 13.71
C HIS A 211 1.72 21.67 13.03
N PRO A 212 1.33 22.83 13.59
CA PRO A 212 1.71 24.12 13.04
C PRO A 212 3.20 24.40 13.24
N ALA A 213 3.73 25.31 12.43
CA ALA A 213 5.05 25.90 12.63
C ALA A 213 5.25 26.38 14.07
N GLY A 214 6.44 26.13 14.61
CA GLY A 214 6.83 26.39 16.00
C GLY A 214 6.72 25.16 16.90
N ALA A 215 5.95 24.13 16.53
CA ALA A 215 5.92 22.87 17.27
C ALA A 215 7.34 22.28 17.37
N TYR A 216 7.75 21.90 18.59
CA TYR A 216 9.10 21.41 18.90
C TYR A 216 10.24 22.35 18.46
N GLY A 217 9.97 23.65 18.26
CA GLY A 217 10.93 24.61 17.74
C GLY A 217 11.30 24.42 16.26
N ILE A 218 10.40 23.80 15.47
CA ILE A 218 10.55 23.59 14.03
C ILE A 218 9.81 24.72 13.29
N PRO A 219 10.48 25.55 12.46
CA PRO A 219 9.89 26.76 11.89
C PRO A 219 9.05 26.49 10.62
N ARG A 220 8.36 25.35 10.55
CA ARG A 220 7.49 24.95 9.43
C ARG A 220 6.39 24.01 9.91
N ASP A 221 5.31 23.93 9.14
CA ASP A 221 4.24 22.96 9.40
C ASP A 221 4.77 21.53 9.21
N THR A 222 4.34 20.63 10.09
CA THR A 222 4.79 19.24 10.15
C THR A 222 3.60 18.29 10.27
N LEU A 223 3.83 17.02 9.94
CA LEU A 223 2.89 15.94 10.19
C LEU A 223 3.56 14.93 11.10
N VAL A 224 2.87 14.55 12.18
CA VAL A 224 3.23 13.41 13.01
C VAL A 224 2.54 12.19 12.44
N LEU A 225 3.30 11.12 12.22
CA LEU A 225 2.84 9.88 11.63
C LEU A 225 2.89 8.77 12.68
N CYS A 226 1.80 8.01 12.82
CA CYS A 226 1.69 6.86 13.71
C CYS A 226 1.16 5.64 12.96
#